data_AF-A0A3Q2V811-F1
#
_entry.id   AF-A0A3Q2V811-F1
#
_cell.length_a   1.000
_cell.length_b   1.000
_cell.length_c   1.000
_cell.angle_alpha   90.00
_cell.angle_beta   90.00
_cell.angle_gamma   90.00
#
_symmetry.space_group_name_H-M   'P 1'
#
loop_
_entity.id
_entity.type
_entity.pdbx_description
1 polymer ?
#
loop_
_entity_poly.entity_id
_entity_poly.type
_entity_poly.pdbx_seq_one_letter_code
_entity_poly.pdbx_strand_id
1 'polypeptide(L)'
;MDLASKDSYIQKLASKVFSQRDQESRKRPFVHFKAKSDTGPPKKKKKCKKKDEATDGKTPKPQQKPSPSPAAQKIKAAVKPNGSNTEAANGAAHQKHQGGSVDSSFTTVDVLRKRLHEKIEESRGQGTPKDALSEAVQAKRAKRKLERERKKRKRKEFLMKKLAEKSGKEQPLEVKQEEEHVPASSKRNETALVFNKVETVDEGYIDKKQKKKIKKQGIKGQITPLTGKNYKQLLSRVEARKAKLEQLREKDEEKACEMEKKIMWTNMLYKAEGIKIKDNEEMLRESLKKKEKRRTQKKKKWEQRSEHVLEKMQQRQDKRQKNLRKRKQVRAEKKKDRARKKGRVLPEDLKKATV
;
A
#
# COMPACT_ATOMS: atom_id res chain seq x y z
N MET A 1 -36.48 -23.42 39.58
CA MET A 1 -36.80 -22.50 38.46
C MET A 1 -38.21 -22.82 38.00
N ASP A 2 -39.13 -21.92 38.30
CA ASP A 2 -40.57 -22.08 38.08
C ASP A 2 -40.92 -22.21 36.58
N LEU A 3 -41.92 -23.03 36.24
CA LEU A 3 -42.29 -23.29 34.82
C LEU A 3 -42.74 -22.00 34.12
N ALA A 4 -43.46 -21.13 34.82
CA ALA A 4 -43.90 -19.83 34.31
C ALA A 4 -42.71 -18.94 33.90
N SER A 5 -41.59 -19.03 34.63
CA SER A 5 -40.38 -18.27 34.31
C SER A 5 -39.70 -18.78 33.03
N LYS A 6 -39.72 -20.10 32.81
CA LYS A 6 -39.18 -20.72 31.59
C LYS A 6 -40.05 -20.36 30.38
N ASP A 7 -41.36 -20.40 30.52
CA ASP A 7 -42.27 -20.07 29.43
C ASP A 7 -42.19 -18.58 29.05
N SER A 8 -42.13 -17.68 30.03
CA SER A 8 -41.88 -16.26 29.78
C SER A 8 -40.54 -16.02 29.06
N TYR A 9 -39.50 -16.77 29.40
CA TYR A 9 -38.21 -16.70 28.73
C TYR A 9 -38.30 -17.16 27.27
N ILE A 10 -38.98 -18.28 27.01
CA ILE A 10 -39.15 -18.83 25.65
C ILE A 10 -40.00 -17.88 24.78
N GLN A 11 -41.08 -17.31 25.32
CA GLN A 11 -41.91 -16.34 24.61
C GLN A 11 -41.14 -15.05 24.27
N LYS A 12 -40.29 -14.56 25.19
CA LYS A 12 -39.38 -13.43 24.92
C LYS A 12 -38.34 -13.76 23.85
N LEU A 13 -37.88 -15.01 23.79
CA LEU A 13 -36.91 -15.45 22.81
C LEU A 13 -37.54 -15.59 21.42
N ALA A 14 -38.75 -16.17 21.35
CA ALA A 14 -39.54 -16.28 20.13
C ALA A 14 -39.87 -14.91 19.53
N SER A 15 -40.42 -13.99 20.33
CA SER A 15 -40.73 -12.62 19.89
C SER A 15 -39.50 -11.86 19.36
N LYS A 16 -38.32 -12.09 19.95
CA LYS A 16 -37.06 -11.51 19.49
C LYS A 16 -36.66 -12.01 18.09
N VAL A 17 -36.84 -13.30 17.83
CA VAL A 17 -36.45 -13.94 16.57
C VAL A 17 -37.41 -13.59 15.44
N PHE A 18 -38.72 -13.56 15.70
CA PHE A 18 -39.72 -13.18 14.70
C PHE A 18 -39.60 -11.69 14.31
N SER A 19 -39.41 -10.79 15.29
CA SER A 19 -39.20 -9.36 15.01
C SER A 19 -37.90 -9.07 14.24
N GLN A 20 -36.90 -9.95 14.34
CA GLN A 20 -35.65 -9.84 13.58
C GLN A 20 -35.81 -10.26 12.10
N ARG A 21 -36.81 -11.10 11.80
CA ARG A 21 -37.10 -11.60 10.45
C ARG A 21 -37.97 -10.61 9.66
N ASP A 22 -38.89 -9.93 10.33
CA ASP A 22 -39.78 -8.92 9.74
C ASP A 22 -39.15 -7.53 9.65
N GLN A 23 -37.98 -7.31 10.26
CA GLN A 23 -37.10 -6.24 9.81
C GLN A 23 -36.53 -6.62 8.44
N GLU A 24 -37.31 -6.30 7.39
CA GLU A 24 -36.78 -6.15 6.04
C GLU A 24 -35.40 -5.49 6.12
N SER A 25 -34.42 -6.12 5.48
CA SER A 25 -33.05 -5.62 5.45
C SER A 25 -33.11 -4.19 4.92
N ARG A 26 -33.07 -3.19 5.82
CA ARG A 26 -33.01 -1.78 5.45
C ARG A 26 -31.93 -1.68 4.38
N LYS A 27 -32.31 -1.27 3.16
CA LYS A 27 -31.39 -1.15 2.03
C LYS A 27 -30.30 -0.14 2.38
N ARG A 28 -29.28 -0.60 3.09
CA ARG A 28 -28.07 0.16 3.37
C ARG A 28 -27.29 0.16 2.06
N PRO A 29 -26.95 1.33 1.49
CA PRO A 29 -26.08 1.36 0.33
C PRO A 29 -24.79 0.62 0.66
N PHE A 30 -24.34 -0.24 -0.25
CA PHE A 30 -23.10 -1.00 -0.11
C PHE A 30 -21.90 -0.05 0.02
N VAL A 31 -21.42 0.15 1.24
CA VAL A 31 -20.21 0.94 1.51
C VAL A 31 -19.00 0.01 1.41
N HIS A 32 -18.04 0.37 0.55
CA HIS A 32 -16.77 -0.35 0.47
C HIS A 32 -16.06 -0.36 1.83
N PHE A 33 -15.74 -1.56 2.32
CA PHE A 33 -14.93 -1.76 3.51
C PHE A 33 -13.51 -1.23 3.28
N LYS A 34 -13.25 0.00 3.72
CA LYS A 34 -11.89 0.53 3.88
C LYS A 34 -11.31 -0.08 5.15
N ALA A 35 -10.41 -1.05 4.98
CA ALA A 35 -9.58 -1.58 6.05
C ALA A 35 -8.98 -0.43 6.87
N LYS A 36 -9.33 -0.38 8.16
CA LYS A 36 -8.76 0.54 9.13
C LYS A 36 -7.32 0.09 9.37
N SER A 37 -6.36 0.95 9.04
CA SER A 37 -5.04 0.91 9.65
C SER A 37 -5.17 1.55 11.03
N ASP A 38 -5.01 0.75 12.07
CA ASP A 38 -4.79 1.24 13.44
C ASP A 38 -3.53 2.12 13.47
N THR A 39 -3.69 3.37 13.91
CA THR A 39 -2.73 4.14 14.71
C THR A 39 -3.30 5.53 15.03
N GLY A 40 -3.63 5.76 16.31
CA GLY A 40 -3.69 7.11 16.90
C GLY A 40 -5.05 7.51 17.55
N PRO A 41 -5.04 8.12 18.74
CA PRO A 41 -6.26 8.41 19.52
C PRO A 41 -7.07 9.59 18.97
N PRO A 42 -8.41 9.62 19.16
CA PRO A 42 -9.28 10.62 18.53
C PRO A 42 -9.24 11.97 19.25
N LYS A 43 -8.96 13.05 18.51
CA LYS A 43 -9.16 14.43 18.99
C LYS A 43 -10.63 14.83 18.87
N LYS A 44 -11.15 15.43 19.95
CA LYS A 44 -12.51 16.00 20.10
C LYS A 44 -12.89 16.90 18.91
N LYS A 45 -14.05 16.65 18.28
CA LYS A 45 -14.63 17.54 17.27
C LYS A 45 -15.44 18.66 17.93
N LYS A 46 -15.09 19.91 17.60
CA LYS A 46 -15.92 21.10 17.80
C LYS A 46 -17.17 21.02 16.91
N LYS A 47 -18.30 21.39 17.49
CA LYS A 47 -19.64 21.51 16.90
C LYS A 47 -19.65 22.72 15.96
N CYS A 48 -19.91 22.53 14.67
CA CYS A 48 -20.28 23.62 13.76
C CYS A 48 -21.73 23.44 13.31
N LYS A 49 -22.52 24.48 13.53
CA LYS A 49 -23.94 24.60 13.15
C LYS A 49 -24.07 24.72 11.63
N LYS A 50 -25.16 24.15 11.09
CA LYS A 50 -25.67 24.39 9.73
C LYS A 50 -26.10 25.86 9.57
N LYS A 51 -25.91 26.41 8.37
CA LYS A 51 -26.71 27.52 7.82
C LYS A 51 -26.88 27.29 6.31
N ASP A 52 -28.10 27.55 5.87
CA ASP A 52 -28.69 27.29 4.56
C ASP A 52 -28.30 28.34 3.50
N GLU A 53 -28.65 28.04 2.25
CA GLU A 53 -28.44 28.82 1.02
C GLU A 53 -29.12 30.19 0.99
N ALA A 54 -28.49 31.13 0.26
CA ALA A 54 -29.17 32.11 -0.60
C ALA A 54 -28.16 32.73 -1.61
N THR A 55 -28.71 33.29 -2.67
CA THR A 55 -28.20 33.57 -4.02
C THR A 55 -27.50 34.93 -4.26
N ASP A 56 -26.69 34.95 -5.33
CA ASP A 56 -26.39 36.02 -6.32
C ASP A 56 -25.47 37.25 -6.05
N GLY A 57 -24.70 37.62 -7.09
CA GLY A 57 -24.41 39.03 -7.47
C GLY A 57 -23.09 39.75 -7.08
N LYS A 58 -22.11 39.78 -8.01
CA LYS A 58 -21.19 40.88 -8.46
C LYS A 58 -20.37 41.80 -7.51
N THR A 59 -19.08 41.98 -7.87
CA THR A 59 -17.91 42.76 -7.35
C THR A 59 -17.88 44.30 -7.64
N PRO A 60 -16.84 45.15 -7.28
CA PRO A 60 -15.84 45.21 -6.16
C PRO A 60 -15.43 46.64 -5.58
N LYS A 61 -14.66 46.63 -4.44
CA LYS A 61 -13.57 47.57 -3.91
C LYS A 61 -13.92 48.95 -3.25
N PRO A 62 -12.99 49.62 -2.48
CA PRO A 62 -12.07 49.24 -1.38
C PRO A 62 -11.99 50.28 -0.19
N GLN A 63 -10.99 50.14 0.73
CA GLN A 63 -10.51 51.03 1.84
C GLN A 63 -10.95 50.61 3.27
N GLN A 64 -10.23 50.70 4.40
CA GLN A 64 -8.88 51.12 4.87
C GLN A 64 -8.66 50.54 6.30
N LYS A 65 -7.42 50.47 6.82
CA LYS A 65 -7.01 50.20 8.25
C LYS A 65 -6.53 51.54 8.91
N PRO A 66 -5.97 51.66 10.15
CA PRO A 66 -5.72 50.73 11.30
C PRO A 66 -5.87 51.26 12.79
N SER A 67 -5.91 50.32 13.77
CA SER A 67 -5.30 50.32 15.16
C SER A 67 -5.79 51.34 16.24
N PRO A 68 -5.45 51.22 17.57
CA PRO A 68 -4.52 50.32 18.28
C PRO A 68 -5.02 49.69 19.61
N SER A 69 -4.16 48.85 20.21
CA SER A 69 -4.23 48.23 21.55
C SER A 69 -3.37 48.96 22.59
N PRO A 70 -3.59 48.82 23.92
CA PRO A 70 -2.56 49.08 24.92
C PRO A 70 -1.97 47.81 25.55
N ALA A 71 -0.77 47.97 26.10
CA ALA A 71 0.21 46.97 26.49
C ALA A 71 0.31 46.74 28.01
N ALA A 72 0.87 45.58 28.41
CA ALA A 72 1.63 45.29 29.66
C ALA A 72 1.76 43.75 29.79
N GLN A 73 2.83 43.07 30.20
CA GLN A 73 4.17 43.40 30.72
C GLN A 73 5.09 42.17 30.55
N LYS A 74 6.41 42.41 30.48
CA LYS A 74 7.51 41.43 30.43
C LYS A 74 8.05 41.17 31.84
N ILE A 75 8.44 39.92 32.16
CA ILE A 75 9.59 39.65 33.04
C ILE A 75 10.51 38.61 32.40
N LYS A 76 11.81 38.86 32.54
CA LYS A 76 12.96 38.31 31.83
C LYS A 76 13.47 37.02 32.48
N ALA A 77 14.00 36.11 31.66
CA ALA A 77 14.83 34.97 32.07
C ALA A 77 16.31 35.29 31.80
N ALA A 78 17.19 34.91 32.73
CA ALA A 78 18.64 35.03 32.61
C ALA A 78 19.33 33.65 32.83
N VAL A 79 20.15 33.29 31.83
CA VAL A 79 21.51 32.71 31.93
C VAL A 79 21.70 31.26 32.46
N LYS A 80 22.44 30.46 31.66
CA LYS A 80 23.01 29.11 31.94
C LYS A 80 24.41 29.22 32.61
N PRO A 81 25.02 28.15 33.18
CA PRO A 81 25.74 27.08 32.43
C PRO A 81 25.50 25.66 33.03
N ASN A 82 25.53 24.51 32.33
CA ASN A 82 26.58 23.75 31.60
C ASN A 82 27.71 23.14 32.46
N GLY A 83 27.87 21.80 32.38
CA GLY A 83 29.10 21.02 32.70
C GLY A 83 29.05 20.22 34.02
N SER A 84 28.74 18.92 34.01
CA SER A 84 29.68 17.77 33.93
C SER A 84 30.50 17.50 35.20
N ASN A 85 30.19 16.42 35.93
CA ASN A 85 31.14 15.31 36.09
C ASN A 85 30.50 14.03 36.65
N THR A 86 30.97 12.91 36.12
CA THR A 86 30.79 11.53 36.56
C THR A 86 31.82 11.17 37.63
N GLU A 87 31.43 10.33 38.60
CA GLU A 87 32.17 9.21 39.25
C GLU A 87 31.46 8.91 40.59
N ALA A 88 30.75 7.79 40.74
CA ALA A 88 31.26 6.46 41.09
C ALA A 88 31.79 6.39 42.53
N ALA A 89 30.95 5.88 43.45
CA ALA A 89 31.41 5.16 44.63
C ALA A 89 30.30 4.21 45.11
N ASN A 90 30.63 2.92 45.18
CA ASN A 90 29.86 1.90 45.86
C ASN A 90 29.85 2.16 47.36
N GLY A 91 28.73 1.86 48.01
CA GLY A 91 28.60 1.86 49.46
C GLY A 91 27.30 1.21 49.88
N ALA A 92 27.31 -0.11 50.01
CA ALA A 92 26.28 -0.83 50.77
C ALA A 92 26.35 -0.36 52.22
N ALA A 93 25.23 0.10 52.77
CA ALA A 93 25.08 0.31 54.21
C ALA A 93 23.66 -0.07 54.63
N HIS A 94 23.64 -0.88 55.69
CA HIS A 94 22.51 -1.56 56.26
C HIS A 94 21.35 -0.64 56.68
N GLN A 95 20.18 -1.28 56.68
CA GLN A 95 19.04 -0.97 57.53
C GLN A 95 19.49 -0.64 58.96
N LYS A 96 19.05 0.51 59.48
CA LYS A 96 18.79 0.66 60.91
C LYS A 96 17.29 0.83 61.08
N HIS A 97 16.63 -0.24 61.53
CA HIS A 97 15.35 -0.14 62.20
C HIS A 97 15.62 0.39 63.61
N GLN A 98 15.17 1.61 63.90
CA GLN A 98 14.83 1.96 65.27
C GLN A 98 13.31 2.00 65.37
N GLY A 99 12.80 1.16 66.29
CA GLY A 99 11.40 1.08 66.62
C GLY A 99 10.94 2.31 67.40
N GLY A 100 9.68 2.68 67.19
CA GLY A 100 9.03 3.74 67.92
C GLY A 100 7.64 4.03 67.36
N SER A 101 6.64 3.48 68.05
CA SER A 101 5.23 3.89 68.09
C SER A 101 4.32 3.56 66.90
N VAL A 102 3.30 2.79 67.25
CA VAL A 102 2.04 2.61 66.53
C VAL A 102 1.44 3.99 66.25
N ASP A 103 1.27 4.32 64.98
CA ASP A 103 -0.03 4.72 64.42
C ASP A 103 0.09 4.84 62.89
N SER A 104 -0.64 3.95 62.22
CA SER A 104 -0.70 3.81 60.78
C SER A 104 -1.47 4.97 60.14
N SER A 105 -0.89 6.16 60.09
CA SER A 105 -1.39 7.20 59.19
C SER A 105 -0.77 6.97 57.82
N PHE A 106 -1.46 6.22 56.95
CA PHE A 106 -1.19 6.24 55.51
C PHE A 106 -1.38 7.68 55.03
N THR A 107 -0.29 8.45 55.00
CA THR A 107 -0.38 9.82 54.50
C THR A 107 -0.72 9.76 53.01
N THR A 108 -1.54 10.70 52.53
CA THR A 108 -1.84 10.87 51.11
C THR A 108 -0.57 10.96 50.25
N VAL A 109 0.52 11.43 50.85
CA VAL A 109 1.87 11.49 50.27
C VAL A 109 2.44 10.08 50.03
N ASP A 110 2.27 9.14 50.95
CA ASP A 110 2.78 7.77 50.79
C ASP A 110 2.00 6.98 49.73
N VAL A 111 0.68 7.21 49.65
CA VAL A 111 -0.16 6.67 48.56
C VAL A 111 0.29 7.25 47.22
N LEU A 112 0.60 8.55 47.16
CA LEU A 112 1.10 9.20 45.95
C LEU A 112 2.49 8.69 45.56
N ARG A 113 3.40 8.48 46.52
CA ARG A 113 4.73 7.90 46.29
C ARG A 113 4.63 6.47 45.75
N LYS A 114 3.76 5.64 46.34
CA LYS A 114 3.49 4.28 45.86
C LYS A 114 2.91 4.29 44.44
N ARG A 115 1.92 5.14 44.18
CA ARG A 115 1.29 5.28 42.86
C ARG A 115 2.25 5.84 41.81
N LEU A 116 3.17 6.73 42.21
CA LEU A 116 4.23 7.24 41.34
C LEU A 116 5.23 6.14 40.99
N HIS A 117 5.67 5.35 41.98
CA HIS A 117 6.58 4.24 41.76
C HIS A 117 5.97 3.17 40.84
N GLU A 118 4.71 2.82 41.07
CA GLU A 118 3.91 1.93 40.21
C GLU A 118 3.82 2.49 38.78
N LYS A 119 3.53 3.79 38.62
CA LYS A 119 3.49 4.46 37.31
C LYS A 119 4.84 4.47 36.58
N ILE A 120 5.92 4.65 37.32
CA ILE A 120 7.29 4.62 36.78
C ILE A 120 7.65 3.18 36.36
N GLU A 121 7.21 2.17 37.09
CA GLU A 121 7.47 0.77 36.77
C GLU A 121 6.63 0.27 35.58
N GLU A 122 5.34 0.61 35.52
CA GLU A 122 4.47 0.38 34.37
C GLU A 122 5.01 1.02 33.08
N SER A 123 5.53 2.24 33.18
CA SER A 123 6.11 2.96 32.04
C SER A 123 7.51 2.44 31.67
N ARG A 124 8.24 1.80 32.58
CA ARG A 124 9.50 1.11 32.29
C ARG A 124 9.28 -0.17 31.47
N GLY A 125 8.12 -0.81 31.55
CA GLY A 125 7.73 -1.95 30.70
C GLY A 125 7.45 -1.60 29.23
N GLN A 126 7.36 -0.31 28.89
CA GLN A 126 7.22 0.20 27.51
C GLN A 126 8.57 0.50 26.84
N GLY A 127 9.68 0.36 27.56
CA GLY A 127 11.05 0.45 27.05
C GLY A 127 11.63 -0.92 26.67
N THR A 128 12.74 -0.92 25.92
CA THR A 128 13.45 -2.15 25.50
C THR A 128 13.62 -3.15 26.66
N PRO A 129 13.38 -4.46 26.43
CA PRO A 129 13.41 -5.46 27.48
C PRO A 129 14.80 -5.47 28.15
N LYS A 130 14.80 -5.42 29.49
CA LYS A 130 16.01 -5.31 30.33
C LYS A 130 16.90 -6.55 30.25
N ASP A 131 16.37 -7.68 29.80
CA ASP A 131 17.12 -8.93 29.78
C ASP A 131 17.79 -9.12 28.41
N ALA A 132 18.93 -8.45 28.22
CA ALA A 132 19.81 -8.66 27.07
C ALA A 132 20.25 -10.12 26.90
N LEU A 133 20.13 -10.92 27.96
CA LEU A 133 20.41 -12.35 28.03
C LEU A 133 19.19 -13.24 27.73
N SER A 134 17.97 -12.70 27.67
CA SER A 134 16.78 -13.47 27.33
C SER A 134 16.93 -14.11 25.95
N GLU A 135 16.68 -15.41 25.88
CA GLU A 135 16.82 -16.25 24.68
C GLU A 135 16.08 -15.66 23.47
N ALA A 136 14.91 -15.06 23.71
CA ALA A 136 14.11 -14.39 22.67
C ALA A 136 14.82 -13.16 22.06
N VAL A 137 15.61 -12.42 22.86
CA VAL A 137 16.39 -11.26 22.41
C VAL A 137 17.64 -11.73 21.65
N GLN A 138 18.30 -12.78 22.12
CA GLN A 138 19.44 -13.40 21.44
C GLN A 138 19.04 -13.99 20.08
N ALA A 139 17.93 -14.72 20.01
CA ALA A 139 17.39 -15.26 18.76
C ALA A 139 17.05 -14.16 17.75
N LYS A 140 16.48 -13.03 18.18
CA LYS A 140 16.26 -11.86 17.31
C LYS A 140 17.58 -11.24 16.82
N ARG A 141 18.62 -11.20 17.65
CA ARG A 141 19.94 -10.68 17.28
C ARG A 141 20.65 -11.60 16.28
N ALA A 142 20.57 -12.91 16.48
CA ALA A 142 21.09 -13.92 15.56
C ALA A 142 20.39 -13.84 14.19
N LYS A 143 19.04 -13.75 14.17
CA LYS A 143 18.27 -13.54 12.93
C LYS A 143 18.69 -12.26 12.19
N ARG A 144 18.89 -11.15 12.90
CA ARG A 144 19.39 -9.89 12.30
C ARG A 144 20.81 -10.01 11.77
N LYS A 145 21.69 -10.82 12.40
CA LYS A 145 23.05 -11.07 11.94
C LYS A 145 23.05 -11.87 10.63
N LEU A 146 22.29 -12.97 10.58
CA LEU A 146 22.13 -13.80 9.37
C LEU A 146 21.50 -13.01 8.21
N GLU A 147 20.50 -12.17 8.49
CA GLU A 147 19.88 -11.31 7.47
C GLU A 147 20.88 -10.29 6.89
N ARG A 148 21.73 -9.69 7.74
CA ARG A 148 22.80 -8.77 7.29
C ARG A 148 23.82 -9.49 6.43
N GLU A 149 24.22 -10.71 6.79
CA GLU A 149 25.14 -11.52 6.00
C GLU A 149 24.55 -11.91 4.65
N ARG A 150 23.28 -12.34 4.61
CA ARG A 150 22.57 -12.60 3.34
C ARG A 150 22.55 -11.37 2.44
N LYS A 151 22.30 -10.18 3.00
CA LYS A 151 22.33 -8.91 2.23
C LYS A 151 23.74 -8.57 1.74
N LYS A 152 24.77 -8.82 2.55
CA LYS A 152 26.17 -8.63 2.13
C LYS A 152 26.56 -9.59 1.00
N ARG A 153 26.20 -10.88 1.09
CA ARG A 153 26.43 -11.88 0.02
C ARG A 153 25.77 -11.46 -1.29
N LYS A 154 24.48 -11.10 -1.25
CA LYS A 154 23.76 -10.59 -2.44
C LYS A 154 24.39 -9.34 -3.04
N ARG A 155 24.92 -8.42 -2.22
CA ARG A 155 25.63 -7.23 -2.71
C ARG A 155 26.96 -7.58 -3.38
N LYS A 156 27.71 -8.54 -2.81
CA LYS A 156 28.95 -9.05 -3.41
C LYS A 156 28.66 -9.77 -4.73
N GLU A 157 27.66 -10.65 -4.77
CA GLU A 157 27.21 -11.32 -6.00
C GLU A 157 26.79 -10.32 -7.08
N PHE A 158 26.03 -9.27 -6.71
CA PHE A 158 25.65 -8.22 -7.66
C PHE A 158 26.85 -7.40 -8.16
N LEU A 159 27.83 -7.15 -7.29
CA LEU A 159 29.04 -6.44 -7.66
C LEU A 159 29.90 -7.30 -8.60
N MET A 160 30.09 -8.58 -8.28
CA MET A 160 30.81 -9.54 -9.13
C MET A 160 30.11 -9.72 -10.47
N LYS A 161 28.77 -9.81 -10.50
CA LYS A 161 28.00 -9.86 -11.74
C LYS A 161 28.19 -8.60 -12.59
N LYS A 162 28.20 -7.42 -11.96
CA LYS A 162 28.46 -6.15 -12.66
C LYS A 162 29.90 -6.03 -13.16
N LEU A 163 30.87 -6.56 -12.42
CA LEU A 163 32.25 -6.61 -12.87
C LEU A 163 32.41 -7.58 -14.04
N ALA A 164 31.80 -8.77 -13.98
CA ALA A 164 31.76 -9.73 -15.08
C ALA A 164 31.03 -9.20 -16.33
N GLU A 165 29.94 -8.45 -16.16
CA GLU A 165 29.24 -7.78 -17.27
C GLU A 165 30.04 -6.61 -17.88
N LYS A 166 30.99 -6.05 -17.12
CA LYS A 166 31.89 -5.00 -17.61
C LYS A 166 33.11 -5.60 -18.30
N SER A 167 33.71 -6.65 -17.74
CA SER A 167 34.81 -7.39 -18.38
C SER A 167 34.35 -8.15 -19.63
N GLY A 168 33.08 -8.59 -19.68
CA GLY A 168 32.47 -9.17 -20.88
C GLY A 168 32.08 -8.14 -21.96
N LYS A 169 32.34 -6.84 -21.75
CA LYS A 169 32.09 -5.77 -22.73
C LYS A 169 33.36 -5.19 -23.35
N GLU A 170 34.54 -5.69 -23.00
CA GLU A 170 35.84 -5.29 -23.57
C GLU A 170 36.42 -6.33 -24.54
N GLN A 171 35.58 -6.93 -25.39
CA GLN A 171 36.06 -7.55 -26.62
C GLN A 171 35.15 -7.19 -27.79
N PRO A 172 35.69 -6.54 -28.85
CA PRO A 172 35.14 -6.61 -30.19
C PRO A 172 36.01 -7.49 -31.10
N LEU A 173 35.38 -8.54 -31.64
CA LEU A 173 35.38 -9.04 -33.03
C LEU A 173 36.68 -9.56 -33.70
N GLU A 174 36.69 -10.86 -34.04
CA GLU A 174 36.95 -11.44 -35.39
C GLU A 174 36.54 -12.95 -35.41
N VAL A 175 35.38 -13.33 -35.99
CA VAL A 175 35.13 -13.96 -37.33
C VAL A 175 35.65 -15.40 -37.51
N LYS A 176 34.78 -16.43 -37.38
CA LYS A 176 34.22 -17.34 -38.42
C LYS A 176 33.83 -18.74 -37.88
N GLN A 177 32.58 -19.10 -38.16
CA GLN A 177 31.97 -20.42 -38.42
C GLN A 177 32.55 -21.69 -37.77
N GLU A 178 31.73 -22.36 -36.95
CA GLU A 178 31.27 -23.73 -37.22
C GLU A 178 30.05 -24.06 -36.35
N GLU A 179 29.17 -24.89 -36.90
CA GLU A 179 27.88 -25.27 -36.35
C GLU A 179 28.06 -26.21 -35.16
N GLU A 180 27.45 -25.92 -34.00
CA GLU A 180 26.86 -26.96 -33.16
C GLU A 180 25.64 -26.42 -32.40
N HIS A 181 24.53 -27.11 -32.61
CA HIS A 181 23.20 -26.77 -32.14
C HIS A 181 23.07 -27.21 -30.66
N VAL A 182 23.45 -26.35 -29.71
CA VAL A 182 23.20 -26.62 -28.28
C VAL A 182 21.69 -26.54 -28.00
N PRO A 183 20.98 -27.64 -27.65
CA PRO A 183 19.60 -27.52 -27.25
C PRO A 183 19.54 -26.87 -25.87
N ALA A 184 18.82 -25.75 -25.83
CA ALA A 184 18.43 -25.03 -24.63
C ALA A 184 18.02 -25.99 -23.51
N SER A 185 18.68 -25.84 -22.35
CA SER A 185 18.36 -26.49 -21.08
C SER A 185 16.85 -26.57 -20.86
N SER A 186 16.28 -27.74 -21.15
CA SER A 186 14.95 -28.10 -20.71
C SER A 186 15.04 -28.22 -19.19
N LYS A 187 14.19 -27.47 -18.48
CA LYS A 187 13.93 -27.71 -17.06
C LYS A 187 13.27 -29.08 -16.98
N ARG A 188 14.10 -30.12 -16.88
CA ARG A 188 13.69 -31.47 -16.53
C ARG A 188 13.07 -31.39 -15.15
N ASN A 189 11.82 -31.82 -15.03
CA ASN A 189 11.31 -32.24 -13.74
C ASN A 189 12.06 -33.55 -13.46
N GLU A 190 13.20 -33.45 -12.77
CA GLU A 190 13.86 -34.61 -12.18
C GLU A 190 13.04 -35.05 -10.98
N THR A 191 11.88 -35.66 -11.25
CA THR A 191 11.28 -36.57 -10.29
C THR A 191 12.18 -37.79 -10.27
N ALA A 192 12.92 -37.94 -9.19
CA ALA A 192 13.94 -38.95 -8.95
C ALA A 192 13.63 -40.29 -9.63
N LEU A 193 14.40 -40.60 -10.68
CA LEU A 193 14.53 -41.97 -11.18
C LEU A 193 15.29 -42.73 -10.10
N VAL A 194 14.55 -43.41 -9.21
CA VAL A 194 15.12 -44.36 -8.27
C VAL A 194 15.56 -45.56 -9.10
N PHE A 195 16.86 -45.80 -9.13
CA PHE A 195 17.47 -46.99 -9.72
C PHE A 195 16.69 -48.21 -9.20
N ASN A 196 16.02 -48.94 -10.11
CA ASN A 196 15.20 -50.15 -9.91
C ASN A 196 13.66 -50.04 -9.99
N LYS A 197 13.05 -48.89 -10.31
CA LYS A 197 11.62 -48.87 -10.73
C LYS A 197 11.40 -47.95 -11.93
N VAL A 198 11.35 -48.53 -13.12
CA VAL A 198 10.86 -47.85 -14.33
C VAL A 198 9.35 -48.08 -14.38
N GLU A 199 8.59 -47.18 -13.77
CA GLU A 199 7.15 -47.09 -14.05
C GLU A 199 7.01 -46.33 -15.37
N THR A 200 6.70 -47.05 -16.45
CA THR A 200 6.21 -46.46 -17.68
C THR A 200 4.84 -45.88 -17.38
N VAL A 201 4.77 -44.60 -17.07
CA VAL A 201 3.51 -43.86 -17.06
C VAL A 201 3.00 -43.91 -18.50
N ASP A 202 1.96 -44.70 -18.76
CA ASP A 202 1.27 -44.86 -20.06
C ASP A 202 0.65 -43.55 -20.62
N GLU A 203 0.88 -42.40 -19.97
CA GLU A 203 0.69 -41.10 -20.59
C GLU A 203 1.84 -40.82 -21.57
N GLY A 204 1.80 -41.51 -22.71
CA GLY A 204 2.66 -41.25 -23.85
C GLY A 204 2.71 -39.74 -24.14
N TYR A 205 3.91 -39.23 -24.40
CA TYR A 205 4.16 -37.83 -24.72
C TYR A 205 3.31 -37.39 -25.92
N ILE A 206 2.11 -36.84 -25.65
CA ILE A 206 1.21 -36.39 -26.71
C ILE A 206 1.86 -35.19 -27.41
N ASP A 207 2.34 -35.41 -28.63
CA ASP A 207 2.98 -34.37 -29.42
C ASP A 207 2.02 -33.19 -29.65
N LYS A 208 2.56 -31.99 -29.84
CA LYS A 208 1.79 -30.75 -30.07
C LYS A 208 0.80 -30.92 -31.24
N LYS A 209 1.15 -31.72 -32.24
CA LYS A 209 0.28 -32.06 -33.38
C LYS A 209 -0.91 -32.93 -32.96
N GLN A 210 -0.68 -33.95 -32.14
CA GLN A 210 -1.74 -34.82 -31.61
C GLN A 210 -2.70 -34.06 -30.68
N LYS A 211 -2.18 -33.19 -29.80
CA LYS A 211 -3.02 -32.30 -28.95
C LYS A 211 -3.93 -31.39 -29.79
N LYS A 212 -3.46 -30.90 -30.94
CA LYS A 212 -4.29 -30.10 -31.86
C LYS A 212 -5.37 -30.95 -32.53
N LYS A 213 -5.07 -32.20 -32.91
CA LYS A 213 -6.06 -33.12 -33.49
C LYS A 213 -7.17 -33.46 -32.49
N ILE A 214 -6.81 -33.82 -31.26
CA ILE A 214 -7.77 -34.10 -30.18
C ILE A 214 -8.67 -32.89 -29.92
N LYS A 215 -8.09 -31.67 -29.87
CA LYS A 215 -8.88 -30.44 -29.73
C LYS A 215 -9.81 -30.17 -30.90
N LYS A 216 -9.43 -30.55 -32.13
CA LYS A 216 -10.32 -30.43 -33.30
C LYS A 216 -11.47 -31.45 -33.23
N GLN A 217 -11.17 -32.67 -32.81
CA GLN A 217 -12.16 -33.74 -32.63
C GLN A 217 -13.18 -33.40 -31.52
N GLY A 218 -12.74 -32.70 -30.47
CA GLY A 218 -13.63 -32.21 -29.40
C GLY A 218 -14.53 -31.03 -29.77
N ILE A 219 -14.44 -30.48 -30.99
CA ILE A 219 -15.31 -29.37 -31.43
C ILE A 219 -16.62 -29.97 -31.98
N LYS A 220 -17.69 -29.81 -31.20
CA LYS A 220 -19.05 -30.19 -31.60
C LYS A 220 -19.52 -29.35 -32.79
N GLY A 221 -20.01 -30.03 -33.83
CA GLY A 221 -20.61 -29.43 -35.01
C GLY A 221 -19.69 -28.55 -35.86
N GLN A 222 -18.37 -28.70 -35.75
CA GLN A 222 -17.35 -27.84 -36.39
C GLN A 222 -17.41 -26.35 -35.98
N ILE A 223 -18.22 -26.02 -34.96
CA ILE A 223 -18.40 -24.66 -34.47
C ILE A 223 -17.61 -24.51 -33.18
N THR A 224 -16.57 -23.67 -33.23
CA THR A 224 -15.74 -23.39 -32.05
C THR A 224 -16.51 -22.58 -31.00
N PRO A 225 -16.54 -22.97 -29.72
CA PRO A 225 -17.27 -22.19 -28.73
C PRO A 225 -16.62 -20.82 -28.52
N LEU A 226 -17.43 -19.76 -28.40
CA LEU A 226 -16.96 -18.40 -28.17
C LEU A 226 -16.67 -18.17 -26.69
N THR A 227 -15.52 -18.70 -26.27
CA THR A 227 -15.08 -18.71 -24.88
C THR A 227 -13.86 -17.82 -24.64
N GLY A 228 -13.68 -17.36 -23.40
CA GLY A 228 -12.48 -16.66 -22.93
C GLY A 228 -12.68 -15.18 -22.56
N LYS A 229 -11.55 -14.47 -22.42
CA LYS A 229 -11.45 -13.07 -21.95
C LYS A 229 -10.81 -12.12 -22.97
N ASN A 230 -10.61 -12.61 -24.21
CA ASN A 230 -10.05 -11.85 -25.31
C ASN A 230 -11.17 -11.17 -26.10
N TYR A 231 -11.76 -10.14 -25.51
CA TYR A 231 -12.94 -9.47 -26.07
C TYR A 231 -12.76 -8.97 -27.51
N LYS A 232 -11.55 -8.56 -27.90
CA LYS A 232 -11.23 -8.16 -29.30
C LYS A 232 -11.36 -9.33 -30.28
N GLN A 233 -10.76 -10.47 -29.95
CA GLN A 233 -10.83 -11.68 -30.77
C GLN A 233 -12.24 -12.26 -30.80
N LEU A 234 -12.96 -12.19 -29.67
CA LEU A 234 -14.36 -12.63 -29.62
C LEU A 234 -15.23 -11.76 -30.52
N LEU A 235 -15.09 -10.42 -30.43
CA LEU A 235 -15.84 -9.49 -31.27
C LEU A 235 -15.62 -9.78 -32.76
N SER A 236 -14.35 -9.88 -33.19
CA SER A 236 -14.00 -10.21 -34.58
C SER A 236 -14.58 -11.57 -35.03
N ARG A 237 -14.66 -12.56 -34.13
CA ARG A 237 -15.30 -13.84 -34.45
C ARG A 237 -16.82 -13.75 -34.53
N VAL A 238 -17.48 -12.93 -33.70
CA VAL A 238 -18.92 -12.71 -33.82
C VAL A 238 -19.23 -12.00 -35.13
N GLU A 239 -18.51 -10.92 -35.42
CA GLU A 239 -18.66 -10.15 -36.66
C GLU A 239 -18.43 -11.02 -37.89
N ALA A 240 -17.37 -11.86 -37.89
CA ALA A 240 -17.13 -12.80 -38.98
C ALA A 240 -18.21 -13.89 -39.11
N ARG A 241 -18.88 -14.29 -38.02
CA ARG A 241 -20.02 -15.22 -38.10
C ARG A 241 -21.24 -14.55 -38.70
N LYS A 242 -21.54 -13.33 -38.27
CA LYS A 242 -22.66 -12.56 -38.82
C LYS A 242 -22.47 -12.28 -40.30
N ALA A 243 -21.29 -11.82 -40.71
CA ALA A 243 -20.98 -11.59 -42.12
C ALA A 243 -21.12 -12.86 -42.97
N LYS A 244 -20.71 -14.03 -42.45
CA LYS A 244 -20.92 -15.31 -43.16
C LYS A 244 -22.40 -15.70 -43.28
N LEU A 245 -23.20 -15.43 -42.24
CA LEU A 245 -24.63 -15.69 -42.29
C LEU A 245 -25.33 -14.73 -43.26
N GLU A 246 -24.94 -13.46 -43.27
CA GLU A 246 -25.45 -12.45 -44.20
C GLU A 246 -25.11 -12.78 -45.65
N GLN A 247 -23.86 -13.15 -45.95
CA GLN A 247 -23.45 -13.65 -47.27
C GLN A 247 -24.17 -14.92 -47.70
N LEU A 248 -24.58 -15.77 -46.75
CA LEU A 248 -25.39 -16.96 -47.04
C LEU A 248 -26.85 -16.58 -47.26
N ARG A 249 -27.41 -15.65 -46.48
CA ARG A 249 -28.79 -15.15 -46.66
C ARG A 249 -28.97 -14.49 -48.02
N GLU A 250 -27.98 -13.72 -48.48
CA GLU A 250 -27.99 -13.09 -49.82
C GLU A 250 -27.99 -14.11 -50.96
N LYS A 251 -27.44 -15.31 -50.74
CA LYS A 251 -27.36 -16.37 -51.77
C LYS A 251 -28.54 -17.33 -51.67
N ASP A 252 -28.74 -17.90 -50.48
CA ASP A 252 -29.68 -18.96 -50.16
C ASP A 252 -30.19 -18.80 -48.71
N GLU A 253 -31.42 -18.31 -48.55
CA GLU A 253 -32.03 -18.09 -47.23
C GLU A 253 -32.21 -19.39 -46.42
N GLU A 254 -32.54 -20.49 -47.10
CA GLU A 254 -32.74 -21.80 -46.45
C GLU A 254 -31.47 -22.32 -45.79
N LYS A 255 -30.34 -22.28 -46.53
CA LYS A 255 -29.03 -22.71 -46.01
C LYS A 255 -28.57 -21.81 -44.86
N ALA A 256 -28.89 -20.52 -44.91
CA ALA A 256 -28.62 -19.60 -43.81
C ALA A 256 -29.43 -19.97 -42.55
N CYS A 257 -30.72 -20.27 -42.70
CA CYS A 257 -31.59 -20.69 -41.60
C CYS A 257 -31.12 -22.02 -40.98
N GLU A 258 -30.69 -22.98 -41.79
CA GLU A 258 -30.11 -24.24 -41.30
C GLU A 258 -28.82 -24.01 -40.52
N MET A 259 -27.93 -23.15 -41.02
CA MET A 259 -26.69 -22.77 -40.34
C MET A 259 -26.96 -22.05 -39.01
N GLU A 260 -27.96 -21.18 -38.97
CA GLU A 260 -28.40 -20.52 -37.74
C GLU A 260 -28.93 -21.53 -36.72
N LYS A 261 -29.82 -22.44 -37.14
CA LYS A 261 -30.33 -23.54 -36.30
C LYS A 261 -29.16 -24.38 -35.77
N LYS A 262 -28.19 -24.74 -36.61
CA LYS A 262 -27.00 -25.50 -36.21
C LYS A 262 -26.16 -24.74 -35.17
N ILE A 263 -25.97 -23.44 -35.34
CA ILE A 263 -25.27 -22.59 -34.36
C ILE A 263 -26.05 -22.54 -33.04
N MET A 264 -27.37 -22.39 -33.08
CA MET A 264 -28.21 -22.35 -31.87
C MET A 264 -28.14 -23.67 -31.10
N TRP A 265 -28.30 -24.81 -31.77
CA TRP A 265 -28.24 -26.13 -31.14
C TRP A 265 -26.85 -26.46 -30.60
N THR A 266 -25.78 -26.19 -31.35
CA THR A 266 -24.42 -26.40 -30.85
C THR A 266 -24.10 -25.49 -29.66
N ASN A 267 -24.57 -24.24 -29.67
CA ASN A 267 -24.44 -23.34 -28.54
C ASN A 267 -25.21 -23.83 -27.31
N MET A 268 -26.42 -24.37 -27.47
CA MET A 268 -27.17 -24.99 -26.37
C MET A 268 -26.43 -26.19 -25.79
N LEU A 269 -25.86 -27.04 -26.65
CA LEU A 269 -25.13 -28.23 -26.23
C LEU A 269 -23.84 -27.89 -25.47
N TYR A 270 -23.12 -26.84 -25.88
CA TYR A 270 -21.97 -26.33 -25.12
C TYR A 270 -22.38 -25.66 -23.80
N LYS A 271 -23.51 -24.96 -23.75
CA LYS A 271 -24.05 -24.40 -22.49
C LYS A 271 -24.42 -25.51 -21.51
N ALA A 272 -25.01 -26.61 -21.99
CA ALA A 272 -25.33 -27.80 -21.19
C ALA A 272 -24.07 -28.50 -20.66
N GLU A 273 -22.99 -28.53 -21.43
CA GLU A 273 -21.66 -28.98 -20.97
C GLU A 273 -21.04 -28.04 -19.92
N GLY A 274 -21.61 -26.85 -19.71
CA GLY A 274 -21.13 -25.86 -18.74
C GLY A 274 -20.14 -24.84 -19.33
N ILE A 275 -19.95 -24.83 -20.65
CA ILE A 275 -19.09 -23.86 -21.33
C ILE A 275 -19.80 -22.50 -21.42
N LYS A 276 -19.17 -21.47 -20.84
CA LYS A 276 -19.69 -20.08 -20.86
C LYS A 276 -19.44 -19.41 -22.21
N ILE A 277 -20.44 -19.48 -23.08
CA ILE A 277 -20.45 -18.86 -24.40
C ILE A 277 -20.77 -17.35 -24.30
N LYS A 278 -20.02 -16.52 -25.04
CA LYS A 278 -20.13 -15.04 -25.02
C LYS A 278 -20.30 -14.51 -26.44
N ASP A 279 -21.52 -14.60 -26.97
CA ASP A 279 -21.82 -14.26 -28.36
C ASP A 279 -22.43 -12.86 -28.53
N ASN A 280 -22.77 -12.19 -27.43
CA ASN A 280 -23.42 -10.87 -27.46
C ASN A 280 -22.40 -9.75 -27.75
N GLU A 281 -22.51 -9.11 -28.92
CA GLU A 281 -21.58 -8.06 -29.36
C GLU A 281 -21.54 -6.84 -28.44
N GLU A 282 -22.71 -6.35 -28.02
CA GLU A 282 -22.80 -5.17 -27.14
C GLU A 282 -22.08 -5.42 -25.81
N MET A 283 -22.32 -6.57 -25.19
CA MET A 283 -21.67 -6.99 -23.96
C MET A 283 -20.15 -7.19 -24.13
N LEU A 284 -19.70 -7.65 -25.30
CA LEU A 284 -18.28 -7.75 -25.64
C LEU A 284 -17.65 -6.37 -25.79
N ARG A 285 -18.31 -5.42 -26.48
CA ARG A 285 -17.88 -4.02 -26.63
C ARG A 285 -17.82 -3.33 -25.27
N GLU A 286 -18.82 -3.50 -24.42
CA GLU A 286 -18.80 -2.98 -23.06
C GLU A 286 -17.66 -3.56 -22.22
N SER A 287 -17.44 -4.86 -22.31
CA SER A 287 -16.37 -5.55 -21.58
C SER A 287 -15.00 -5.05 -22.01
N LEU A 288 -14.84 -4.75 -23.30
CA LEU A 288 -13.66 -4.12 -23.87
C LEU A 288 -13.49 -2.71 -23.31
N LYS A 289 -14.53 -1.86 -23.35
CA LYS A 289 -14.52 -0.51 -22.75
C LYS A 289 -14.16 -0.55 -21.25
N LYS A 290 -14.74 -1.48 -20.48
CA LYS A 290 -14.44 -1.70 -19.05
C LYS A 290 -12.96 -2.09 -18.84
N LYS A 291 -12.39 -2.93 -19.71
CA LYS A 291 -10.98 -3.34 -19.67
C LYS A 291 -10.04 -2.17 -19.97
N GLU A 292 -10.40 -1.32 -20.93
CA GLU A 292 -9.64 -0.11 -21.28
C GLU A 292 -9.70 0.93 -20.17
N LYS A 293 -10.89 1.21 -19.61
CA LYS A 293 -11.05 2.08 -18.43
C LYS A 293 -10.17 1.62 -17.26
N ARG A 294 -10.09 0.30 -17.00
CA ARG A 294 -9.21 -0.24 -15.95
C ARG A 294 -7.73 0.00 -16.26
N ARG A 295 -7.32 -0.10 -17.54
CA ARG A 295 -5.93 0.18 -17.97
C ARG A 295 -5.59 1.66 -17.83
N THR A 296 -6.46 2.57 -18.25
CA THR A 296 -6.23 4.01 -18.12
C THR A 296 -6.16 4.43 -16.65
N GLN A 297 -7.02 3.90 -15.78
CA GLN A 297 -6.93 4.13 -14.34
C GLN A 297 -5.60 3.64 -13.75
N LYS A 298 -5.10 2.46 -14.17
CA LYS A 298 -3.79 1.97 -13.74
C LYS A 298 -2.66 2.88 -14.23
N LYS A 299 -2.71 3.35 -15.48
CA LYS A 299 -1.75 4.29 -16.04
C LYS A 299 -1.72 5.60 -15.24
N LYS A 300 -2.89 6.24 -15.04
CA LYS A 300 -3.03 7.46 -14.23
C LYS A 300 -2.48 7.29 -12.81
N LYS A 301 -2.80 6.19 -12.14
CA LYS A 301 -2.27 5.91 -10.79
C LYS A 301 -0.76 5.73 -10.77
N TRP A 302 -0.18 5.21 -11.84
CA TRP A 302 1.28 5.06 -11.95
C TRP A 302 1.95 6.41 -12.20
N GLU A 303 1.39 7.19 -13.12
CA GLU A 303 1.81 8.55 -13.46
C GLU A 303 1.78 9.47 -12.23
N GLN A 304 0.68 9.47 -11.48
CA GLN A 304 0.57 10.21 -10.21
C GLN A 304 1.63 9.78 -9.18
N ARG A 305 2.02 8.51 -9.16
CA ARG A 305 3.09 8.04 -8.25
C ARG A 305 4.46 8.54 -8.71
N SER A 306 4.75 8.53 -10.01
CA SER A 306 5.99 9.08 -10.55
C SER A 306 6.08 10.58 -10.32
N GLU A 307 5.01 11.32 -10.61
CA GLU A 307 4.91 12.76 -10.36
C GLU A 307 5.13 13.08 -8.88
N HIS A 308 4.47 12.37 -7.97
CA HIS A 308 4.65 12.57 -6.53
C HIS A 308 6.07 12.31 -6.05
N VAL A 309 6.78 11.35 -6.66
CA VAL A 309 8.19 11.08 -6.34
C VAL A 309 9.07 12.23 -6.83
N LEU A 310 8.85 12.72 -8.05
CA LEU A 310 9.57 13.86 -8.61
C LEU A 310 9.30 15.14 -7.80
N GLU A 311 8.05 15.40 -7.46
CA GLU A 311 7.65 16.55 -6.64
C GLU A 311 8.34 16.51 -5.27
N LYS A 312 8.33 15.35 -4.58
CA LYS A 312 9.05 15.20 -3.31
C LYS A 312 10.55 15.41 -3.44
N MET A 313 11.16 14.97 -4.55
CA MET A 313 12.57 15.19 -4.81
C MET A 313 12.85 16.69 -5.01
N GLN A 314 12.03 17.38 -5.79
CA GLN A 314 12.14 18.82 -6.03
C GLN A 314 11.93 19.62 -4.75
N GLN A 315 10.89 19.32 -3.97
CA GLN A 315 10.63 19.97 -2.67
C GLN A 315 11.83 19.85 -1.72
N ARG A 316 12.53 18.70 -1.71
CA ARG A 316 13.75 18.51 -0.91
C ARG A 316 14.91 19.37 -1.42
N GLN A 317 15.09 19.44 -2.74
CA GLN A 317 16.11 20.28 -3.36
C GLN A 317 15.82 21.76 -3.11
N ASP A 318 14.58 22.21 -3.30
CA ASP A 318 14.15 23.59 -3.04
C ASP A 318 14.32 23.97 -1.58
N LYS A 319 13.99 23.08 -0.64
CA LYS A 319 14.24 23.29 0.78
C LYS A 319 15.73 23.45 1.06
N ARG A 320 16.59 22.63 0.45
CA ARG A 320 18.04 22.77 0.55
C ARG A 320 18.51 24.11 0.00
N GLN A 321 18.07 24.49 -1.20
CA GLN A 321 18.44 25.76 -1.82
C GLN A 321 17.99 26.97 -0.98
N LYS A 322 16.75 26.96 -0.49
CA LYS A 322 16.22 28.01 0.41
C LYS A 322 17.05 28.12 1.69
N ASN A 323 17.42 26.99 2.32
CA ASN A 323 18.29 27.00 3.50
C ASN A 323 19.70 27.53 3.21
N LEU A 324 20.27 27.18 2.05
CA LEU A 324 21.57 27.72 1.63
C LEU A 324 21.51 29.23 1.39
N ARG A 325 20.46 29.72 0.71
CA ARG A 325 20.22 31.17 0.51
C ARG A 325 20.09 31.90 1.84
N LYS A 326 19.30 31.38 2.78
CA LYS A 326 19.17 31.93 4.14
C LYS A 326 20.52 31.98 4.86
N ARG A 327 21.33 30.92 4.79
CA ARG A 327 22.69 30.92 5.38
C ARG A 327 23.60 31.96 4.76
N LYS A 328 23.54 32.16 3.44
CA LYS A 328 24.30 33.20 2.74
C LYS A 328 23.85 34.59 3.18
N GLN A 329 22.54 34.85 3.26
CA GLN A 329 21.96 36.11 3.74
C GLN A 329 22.39 36.41 5.18
N VAL A 330 22.22 35.46 6.11
CA VAL A 330 22.64 35.63 7.51
C VAL A 330 24.16 35.89 7.62
N ARG A 331 24.99 35.26 6.79
CA ARG A 331 26.44 35.55 6.76
C ARG A 331 26.71 36.97 6.26
N ALA A 332 25.99 37.43 5.24
CA ALA A 332 26.10 38.79 4.71
C ALA A 332 25.62 39.83 5.74
N GLU A 333 24.47 39.62 6.37
CA GLU A 333 23.93 40.45 7.46
C GLU A 333 24.90 40.53 8.64
N LYS A 334 25.44 39.39 9.10
CA LYS A 334 26.47 39.38 10.17
C LYS A 334 27.72 40.19 9.80
N LYS A 335 28.13 40.18 8.52
CA LYS A 335 29.25 41.02 8.05
C LYS A 335 28.87 42.51 8.09
N LYS A 336 27.66 42.86 7.66
CA LYS A 336 27.12 44.23 7.72
C LYS A 336 27.02 44.73 9.16
N ASP A 337 26.48 43.93 10.08
CA ASP A 337 26.35 44.30 11.49
C ASP A 337 27.71 44.47 12.17
N ARG A 338 28.70 43.64 11.83
CA ARG A 338 30.09 43.83 12.29
C ARG A 338 30.72 45.13 11.78
N ALA A 339 30.43 45.52 10.54
CA ALA A 339 30.90 46.79 10.00
C ALA A 339 30.26 47.99 10.71
N ARG A 340 28.93 47.94 10.94
CA ARG A 340 28.19 48.95 11.71
C ARG A 340 28.71 49.09 13.15
N LYS A 341 28.97 47.97 13.84
CA LYS A 341 29.57 47.98 15.19
C LYS A 341 30.98 48.60 15.24
N LYS A 342 31.70 48.59 14.12
CA LYS A 342 33.01 49.25 13.97
C LYS A 342 32.88 50.70 13.48
N GLY A 343 31.68 51.27 13.45
CA GLY A 343 31.42 52.65 13.01
C GLY A 343 31.45 52.85 11.49
N ARG A 344 31.53 51.79 10.67
CA ARG A 344 31.51 51.93 9.20
C ARG A 344 30.08 52.11 8.71
N VAL A 345 29.82 53.21 8.02
CA VAL A 345 28.52 53.50 7.39
C VAL A 345 28.39 52.68 6.10
N LEU A 346 27.30 51.92 5.96
CA LEU A 346 27.04 51.14 4.75
C LEU A 346 26.20 51.94 3.74
N PRO A 347 26.32 51.66 2.42
CA PRO A 347 25.50 52.32 1.41
C PRO A 347 23.99 52.15 1.61
N GLU A 348 23.56 51.06 2.26
CA GLU A 348 22.16 50.84 2.62
C GLU A 348 21.66 51.77 3.73
N ASP A 349 22.54 52.23 4.60
CA ASP A 349 22.20 53.13 5.70
C ASP A 349 22.10 54.57 5.18
N LEU A 350 22.94 54.94 4.21
CA LEU A 350 22.83 56.22 3.48
C LEU A 350 21.51 56.34 2.71
N LYS A 351 21.10 55.25 2.03
CA LYS A 351 19.80 55.19 1.31
C LYS A 351 18.58 55.24 2.23
N LYS A 352 18.73 54.90 3.51
CA LYS A 352 17.67 54.97 4.52
C LYS A 352 17.59 56.33 5.20
N ALA A 353 18.65 57.13 5.12
CA ALA A 353 18.70 58.48 5.69
C ALA A 353 18.25 59.56 4.70
N THR A 354 18.23 59.25 3.40
CA THR A 354 17.72 60.13 2.32
C THR A 354 16.23 59.93 2.01
N VAL A 355 15.57 58.96 2.65
CA VAL A 355 14.11 58.78 2.68
C VAL A 355 13.65 59.18 4.08
#